data_AF-A0A2D4J642-F1
#
_entry.id   AF-A0A2D4J642-F1
#
_cell.length_a   1.000
_cell.length_b   1.000
_cell.length_c   1.000
_cell.angle_alpha   90.00
_cell.angle_beta   90.00
_cell.angle_gamma   90.00
#
_symmetry.space_group_name_H-M   'P 1'
#
loop_
_entity.id
_entity.type
_entity.pdbx_description
1 polymer ?
#
loop_
_entity_poly.entity_id
_entity_poly.type
_entity_poly.pdbx_seq_one_letter_code
_entity_poly.pdbx_strand_id
1 'polypeptide(L)'
;MLSSPLPITNYCRMMCWLPAESARIAILYKNEMFHIDSFDIVIEKSKYKKKITAKQIASFTLPAQQPVTSMKGFGKQTLLIAAGPELTVYSLSGTVLMAFKDHHKTITSIWVV
;
A
#
# COMPACT_ATOMS: atom_id res chain seq x y z
N MET A 1 5.86 13.35 24.32
CA MET A 1 5.65 11.98 23.81
C MET A 1 6.68 11.78 22.73
N LEU A 2 7.55 10.77 22.85
CA LEU A 2 8.41 10.40 21.71
C LEU A 2 7.58 9.54 20.76
N SER A 3 7.47 9.98 19.50
CA SER A 3 6.98 9.15 18.40
C SER A 3 8.08 8.19 17.99
N SER A 4 7.74 6.92 17.77
CA SER A 4 8.63 5.96 17.12
C SER A 4 8.40 5.97 15.60
N PRO A 5 9.46 5.92 14.77
CA PRO A 5 9.28 5.79 13.33
C PRO A 5 8.63 4.44 12.99
N LEU A 6 7.92 4.39 11.86
CA LEU A 6 7.46 3.14 11.28
C LEU A 6 8.67 2.30 10.83
N PRO A 7 8.55 0.96 10.72
CA PRO A 7 9.63 0.08 10.26
C PRO A 7 9.96 0.22 8.76
N ILE A 8 9.80 1.43 8.21
CA ILE A 8 10.09 1.79 6.82
C ILE A 8 11.49 2.41 6.83
N THR A 9 12.49 1.57 6.58
CA THR A 9 13.91 1.92 6.76
C THR A 9 14.54 2.63 5.56
N ASN A 10 13.85 2.67 4.42
CA ASN A 10 14.37 3.17 3.14
C ASN A 10 13.42 4.19 2.47
N TYR A 11 13.60 4.38 1.16
CA TYR A 11 12.82 5.30 0.34
C TYR A 11 11.39 4.82 0.11
N CYS A 12 10.43 5.51 0.74
CA CYS A 12 9.01 5.42 0.41
C CYS A 12 8.79 5.93 -1.03
N ARG A 13 8.24 5.08 -1.90
CA ARG A 13 7.97 5.43 -3.29
C ARG A 13 6.54 5.91 -3.48
N MET A 14 5.57 5.17 -2.93
CA MET A 14 4.16 5.43 -3.18
C MET A 14 3.35 5.11 -1.93
N MET A 15 2.23 5.79 -1.79
CA MET A 15 1.26 5.50 -0.74
C MET A 15 -0.16 5.65 -1.30
N CYS A 16 -1.09 4.87 -0.77
CA CYS A 16 -2.50 5.00 -1.11
C CYS A 16 -3.39 4.65 0.08
N TRP A 17 -4.58 5.23 0.12
CA TRP A 17 -5.62 4.88 1.07
C TRP A 17 -6.41 3.68 0.56
N LEU A 18 -6.87 2.82 1.49
CA LEU A 18 -7.92 1.84 1.21
C LEU A 18 -9.26 2.44 1.67
N PRO A 19 -10.06 2.97 0.73
CA PRO A 19 -11.11 3.95 1.05
C PRO A 19 -12.31 3.38 1.82
N ALA A 20 -12.51 2.05 1.83
CA ALA A 20 -13.59 1.44 2.59
C ALA A 20 -13.27 1.27 4.09
N GLU A 21 -12.05 1.60 4.52
CA GLU A 21 -11.62 1.61 5.92
C GLU A 21 -11.19 3.03 6.30
N SER A 22 -11.73 3.55 7.41
CA SER A 22 -11.68 4.98 7.77
C SER A 22 -10.27 5.56 7.96
N ALA A 23 -9.24 4.72 8.02
CA ALA A 23 -7.88 5.14 8.36
C ALA A 23 -6.80 4.14 7.91
N ARG A 24 -7.05 3.36 6.86
CA ARG A 24 -6.09 2.36 6.37
C ARG A 24 -5.25 2.89 5.22
N ILE A 25 -3.93 2.84 5.39
CA ILE A 25 -2.95 3.24 4.37
C ILE A 25 -2.10 2.05 3.97
N ALA A 26 -1.77 1.93 2.68
CA ALA A 26 -0.74 1.05 2.17
C ALA A 26 0.45 1.87 1.66
N ILE A 27 1.66 1.44 1.99
CA ILE A 27 2.90 2.12 1.67
C ILE A 27 3.80 1.15 0.91
N LEU A 28 4.24 1.58 -0.28
CA LEU A 28 5.23 0.90 -1.09
C LEU A 28 6.59 1.57 -0.86
N TYR A 29 7.57 0.80 -0.41
CA TYR A 29 8.95 1.24 -0.26
C TYR A 29 9.90 0.23 -0.88
N LYS A 30 11.11 0.68 -1.23
CA LYS A 30 12.13 -0.17 -1.85
C LYS A 30 13.31 -0.34 -0.90
N ASN A 31 13.66 -1.59 -0.60
CA ASN A 31 14.96 -1.98 -0.06
C ASN A 31 15.70 -2.80 -1.14
N GLU A 32 16.08 -4.05 -0.83
CA GLU A 32 16.52 -5.03 -1.83
C GLU A 32 15.37 -5.39 -2.79
N MET A 33 14.16 -5.56 -2.24
CA MET A 33 12.92 -5.81 -2.97
C MET A 33 11.93 -4.67 -2.73
N PHE A 34 10.84 -4.66 -3.53
CA PHE A 34 9.70 -3.81 -3.26
C PHE A 34 8.85 -4.43 -2.15
N HIS A 35 8.61 -3.67 -1.09
CA HIS A 35 7.80 -4.06 0.05
C HIS A 35 6.54 -3.21 0.12
N ILE A 36 5.42 -3.85 0.44
CA ILE A 36 4.17 -3.18 0.74
C ILE A 36 3.79 -3.50 2.17
N ASP A 37 3.68 -2.45 2.98
CA ASP A 37 3.13 -2.53 4.31
C ASP A 37 1.82 -1.75 4.38
N SER A 38 0.83 -2.34 5.02
CA SER A 38 -0.45 -1.68 5.29
C SER A 38 -0.64 -1.45 6.78
N PHE A 39 -1.14 -0.27 7.13
CA PHE A 39 -1.33 0.15 8.51
C PHE A 39 -2.74 0.70 8.71
N ASP A 40 -3.33 0.35 9.85
CA ASP A 40 -4.49 1.05 10.40
C ASP A 40 -4.01 2.15 11.33
N ILE A 41 -4.41 3.40 11.03
CA ILE A 41 -4.15 4.54 11.91
C ILE A 41 -5.24 4.59 12.97
N VAL A 42 -4.86 4.33 14.21
CA VAL A 42 -5.77 4.21 15.35
C VAL A 42 -5.55 5.34 16.34
N ILE A 43 -6.64 6.00 16.74
CA ILE A 43 -6.64 6.99 17.81
C ILE A 43 -7.13 6.33 19.10
N GLU A 44 -6.20 6.05 20.00
CA GLU A 44 -6.51 5.56 21.34
C GLU A 44 -6.80 6.77 22.24
N LYS A 45 -8.04 6.90 22.69
CA LYS A 45 -8.49 7.98 23.58
C LYS A 45 -8.58 7.46 25.02
N SER A 46 -7.94 8.15 25.95
CA SER A 46 -8.17 8.04 27.39
C SER A 46 -8.62 9.39 27.96
N LYS A 47 -9.13 9.40 29.20
CA LYS A 47 -9.67 10.61 29.87
C LYS A 47 -8.72 11.82 29.84
N TYR A 48 -7.40 11.56 29.78
CA TYR A 48 -6.36 12.60 29.84
C TYR A 48 -5.42 12.62 28.63
N LYS A 49 -5.59 11.72 27.65
CA LYS A 49 -4.62 11.56 26.56
C LYS A 49 -5.26 11.05 25.28
N LYS A 50 -4.82 11.58 24.15
CA LYS A 50 -5.04 10.98 22.83
C LYS A 50 -3.70 10.47 22.32
N LYS A 51 -3.64 9.20 21.93
CA LYS A 51 -2.45 8.57 21.34
C LYS A 51 -2.81 8.12 19.93
N ILE A 52 -2.09 8.63 18.94
CA ILE A 52 -2.19 8.16 17.56
C ILE A 52 -1.15 7.04 17.40
N THR A 53 -1.59 5.90 16.89
CA THR A 53 -0.74 4.75 16.57
C THR A 53 -1.02 4.29 15.16
N ALA A 54 -0.03 3.65 14.54
CA ALA A 54 -0.20 2.94 13.28
C ALA A 54 0.07 1.46 13.55
N LYS A 55 -0.94 0.63 13.38
CA LYS A 55 -0.86 -0.82 13.60
C LYS A 55 -0.71 -1.48 12.24
N GLN A 56 0.40 -2.20 12.04
CA GLN A 56 0.61 -2.94 10.80
C GLN A 56 -0.41 -4.09 10.72
N ILE A 57 -1.14 -4.16 9.61
CA ILE A 57 -2.19 -5.16 9.39
C ILE A 57 -1.86 -6.13 8.25
N ALA A 58 -0.95 -5.75 7.37
CA ALA A 58 -0.42 -6.63 6.34
C ALA A 58 0.98 -6.21 5.90
N SER A 59 1.75 -7.17 5.41
CA SER A 59 3.07 -6.99 4.83
C SER A 59 3.29 -8.04 3.77
N PHE A 60 3.79 -7.64 2.61
CA PHE A 60 4.26 -8.58 1.59
C PHE A 60 5.32 -7.95 0.69
N THR A 61 6.11 -8.79 0.04
CA THR A 61 7.05 -8.38 -1.01
C THR A 61 6.41 -8.55 -2.38
N LEU A 62 6.66 -7.60 -3.26
CA LEU A 62 6.37 -7.80 -4.67
C LEU A 62 7.48 -8.65 -5.30
N PRO A 63 7.15 -9.52 -6.28
CA PRO A 63 8.14 -10.17 -7.13
C PRO A 63 9.09 -9.13 -7.73
N ALA A 64 10.28 -9.56 -8.16
CA ALA A 64 11.19 -8.71 -8.93
C ALA A 64 10.49 -8.23 -10.22
N GLN A 65 9.86 -7.06 -10.15
CA GLN A 65 9.04 -6.48 -11.19
C GLN A 65 9.76 -5.29 -11.84
N GLN A 66 9.24 -4.91 -13.01
CA GLN A 66 9.47 -3.59 -13.57
C GLN A 66 9.14 -2.50 -12.53
N PRO A 67 9.73 -1.30 -12.63
CA PRO A 67 9.46 -0.22 -11.69
C PRO A 67 7.95 0.05 -11.59
N VAL A 68 7.41 -0.03 -10.36
CA VAL A 68 6.02 0.33 -10.09
C VAL A 68 5.80 1.80 -10.43
N THR A 69 4.78 2.08 -11.24
CA THR A 69 4.45 3.42 -11.74
C THR A 69 3.20 4.01 -11.12
N SER A 70 2.30 3.18 -10.59
CA SER A 70 1.09 3.62 -9.88
C SER A 70 0.61 2.58 -8.88
N MET A 71 0.03 3.04 -7.76
CA MET A 71 -0.60 2.20 -6.74
C MET A 71 -1.90 2.87 -6.25
N LYS A 72 -2.99 2.11 -6.19
CA LYS A 72 -4.29 2.54 -5.66
C LYS A 72 -4.90 1.47 -4.76
N GLY A 73 -5.57 1.89 -3.69
CA GLY A 73 -6.39 1.00 -2.87
C GLY A 73 -7.82 0.95 -3.41
N PHE A 74 -8.43 -0.22 -3.35
CA PHE A 74 -9.83 -0.43 -3.72
C PHE A 74 -10.54 -1.27 -2.64
N GLY A 75 -11.73 -0.84 -2.25
CA GLY A 75 -12.46 -1.46 -1.16
C GLY A 75 -11.64 -1.52 0.14
N LYS A 76 -11.73 -2.67 0.84
CA LYS A 76 -11.16 -2.86 2.18
C LYS A 76 -9.78 -3.52 2.18
N GLN A 77 -9.52 -4.37 1.18
CA GLN A 77 -8.43 -5.34 1.21
C GLN A 77 -7.75 -5.57 -0.15
N THR A 78 -7.94 -4.65 -1.10
CA THR A 78 -7.44 -4.80 -2.47
C THR A 78 -6.53 -3.64 -2.86
N LEU A 79 -5.43 -3.97 -3.53
CA LEU A 79 -4.48 -3.03 -4.08
C LEU A 79 -4.39 -3.23 -5.60
N LEU A 80 -4.40 -2.13 -6.34
CA LEU A 80 -4.13 -2.10 -7.78
C LEU A 80 -2.73 -1.54 -7.97
N ILE A 81 -1.89 -2.28 -8.68
CA ILE A 81 -0.50 -1.94 -8.90
C ILE A 81 -0.22 -1.96 -10.41
N ALA A 82 0.23 -0.83 -10.93
CA ALA A 82 0.74 -0.72 -12.28
C ALA A 82 2.27 -0.84 -12.26
N ALA A 83 2.80 -1.76 -13.07
CA ALA A 83 4.24 -1.92 -13.30
C ALA A 83 4.47 -2.05 -14.81
N GLY A 84 4.97 -0.99 -15.44
CA GLY A 84 5.05 -0.93 -16.89
C GLY A 84 3.65 -1.03 -17.53
N PRO A 85 3.44 -1.91 -18.52
CA PRO A 85 2.14 -2.09 -19.17
C PRO A 85 1.17 -3.00 -18.40
N GLU A 86 1.59 -3.62 -17.30
CA GLU A 86 0.77 -4.58 -16.57
C GLU A 86 0.07 -3.93 -15.38
N LEU A 87 -1.23 -4.17 -15.25
CA LEU A 87 -2.02 -3.83 -14.07
C LEU A 87 -2.33 -5.12 -13.32
N THR A 88 -1.87 -5.23 -12.07
CA THR A 88 -2.15 -6.39 -11.23
C THR A 88 -2.97 -5.99 -10.01
N VAL A 89 -3.98 -6.80 -9.70
CA VAL A 89 -4.85 -6.67 -8.54
C VAL A 89 -4.37 -7.64 -7.46
N TYR A 90 -3.96 -7.12 -6.32
CA TYR A 90 -3.49 -7.88 -5.17
C TYR A 90 -4.48 -7.81 -4.02
N SER A 91 -4.56 -8.89 -3.24
CA SER A 91 -5.06 -8.82 -1.87
C SER A 91 -4.01 -8.13 -0.97
N LEU A 92 -4.42 -7.69 0.22
CA LEU A 92 -3.48 -7.20 1.23
C LEU A 92 -2.45 -8.24 1.69
N SER A 93 -2.75 -9.53 1.54
CA SER A 93 -1.81 -10.62 1.83
C SER A 93 -0.80 -10.87 0.71
N GLY A 94 -0.84 -10.09 -0.38
CA GLY A 94 0.05 -10.24 -1.54
C GLY A 94 -0.37 -11.32 -2.54
N THR A 95 -1.58 -11.87 -2.42
CA THR A 95 -2.12 -12.82 -3.40
C THR A 95 -2.56 -12.07 -4.65
N VAL A 96 -2.11 -12.51 -5.83
CA VAL A 96 -2.62 -12.00 -7.11
C VAL A 96 -4.05 -12.49 -7.31
N LEU A 97 -5.00 -11.55 -7.35
CA LEU A 97 -6.40 -11.82 -7.61
C LEU A 97 -6.71 -11.77 -9.11
N MET A 98 -6.05 -10.87 -9.82
CA MET A 98 -6.21 -10.68 -11.26
C MET A 98 -5.00 -9.94 -11.85
N ALA A 99 -4.72 -10.15 -13.14
CA ALA A 99 -3.73 -9.38 -13.88
C ALA A 99 -4.27 -9.04 -15.27
N PHE A 100 -4.05 -7.81 -15.71
CA PHE A 100 -4.46 -7.27 -16.99
C PHE A 100 -3.22 -6.84 -17.77
N LYS A 101 -3.12 -7.28 -19.03
CA LYS A 101 -1.95 -7.10 -19.91
C LYS A 101 -2.32 -6.44 -21.23
N ASP A 102 -3.46 -5.76 -21.25
CA ASP A 102 -4.05 -5.17 -22.46
C ASP A 102 -3.33 -3.90 -22.91
N HIS A 103 -2.65 -3.20 -21.99
CA HIS A 103 -1.86 -2.03 -22.37
C HIS A 103 -0.57 -2.44 -23.07
N HIS A 104 -0.22 -1.73 -24.15
CA HIS A 104 1.07 -1.91 -24.84
C HIS A 104 2.16 -0.96 -24.37
N LYS A 105 1.79 0.08 -23.60
CA LYS A 105 2.70 1.10 -23.06
C LYS A 105 2.53 1.18 -21.56
N THR A 106 3.52 1.80 -20.91
CA THR A 106 3.50 2.03 -19.47
C THR A 106 2.24 2.74 -18.99
N ILE A 107 1.57 2.14 -18.02
CA ILE A 107 0.43 2.74 -17.32
C ILE A 107 0.96 3.84 -16.40
N THR A 108 0.46 5.06 -16.57
CA THR A 108 0.92 6.24 -15.81
C THR A 108 -0.06 6.68 -14.72
N SER A 109 -1.30 6.22 -14.77
CA SER A 109 -2.34 6.56 -13.79
C SER A 109 -3.37 5.44 -13.68
N ILE A 110 -3.94 5.29 -12.49
CA ILE A 110 -5.06 4.39 -12.19
C ILE A 110 -6.13 5.23 -11.50
N TRP A 111 -7.38 5.05 -11.91
CA TRP A 111 -8.55 5.58 -11.22
C TRP A 111 -9.46 4.43 -10.80
N VAL A 112 -9.96 4.50 -9.57
CA VAL A 112 -10.93 3.57 -9.02
C VAL A 112 -12.10 4.38 -8.48
N VAL A 113 -13.32 3.88 -8.68
CA VAL A 113 -14.57 4.49 -8.20
C VAL A 113 -14.93 3.94 -6.83
#